data_AF-A0A1H3FDL5-F1
#
_entry.id   AF-A0A1H3FDL5-F1
#
_cell.length_a   1.000
_cell.length_b   1.000
_cell.length_c   1.000
_cell.angle_alpha   90.00
_cell.angle_beta   90.00
_cell.angle_gamma   90.00
#
_symmetry.space_group_name_H-M   'P 1'
#
loop_
_entity.id
_entity.type
_entity.pdbx_description
1 polymer ?
#
loop_
_entity_poly.entity_id
_entity_poly.type
_entity_poly.pdbx_seq_one_letter_code
_entity_poly.pdbx_strand_id
1 'polypeptide(L)'
;MTNRGRRLTEAETKGLRTAKELEGHLIWLDTFTPAALGVLAIASGIYTYLGVSSLLEDTGAMSFFAAVAYSVAVSVGIFVFWSYLLRLLPSMRSASGFIGLTVSTLVGSLAIIAMSSWLNAAALAGSAAVEQHLELTVRDYQTALEQAHDIALSAQALGREVRRAREAFEALAEQERSGELSGTAGQGAVYRILRQKTEELQSLEAQIDEQQPLIGFAFEQGNEILGRMRALTVAPGPVGIVPPANLLMFGQ
;
A
#
# COMPACT_ATOMS: atom_id res chain seq x y z
N MET A 1 25.76 -73.11 48.66
CA MET A 1 24.50 -73.14 47.89
C MET A 1 24.66 -72.25 46.67
N THR A 2 24.52 -72.84 45.49
CA THR A 2 24.96 -72.32 44.18
C THR A 2 24.08 -71.18 43.67
N ASN A 3 24.71 -70.07 43.30
CA ASN A 3 24.10 -68.94 42.59
C ASN A 3 23.72 -69.39 41.16
N ARG A 4 22.46 -69.77 40.97
CA ARG A 4 21.92 -70.25 39.69
C ARG A 4 21.59 -69.03 38.83
N GLY A 5 22.51 -68.67 37.93
CA GLY A 5 22.27 -67.65 36.90
C GLY A 5 21.01 -67.99 36.10
N ARG A 6 19.93 -67.24 36.34
CA ARG A 6 18.70 -67.31 35.56
C ARG A 6 19.01 -66.88 34.12
N ARG A 7 19.14 -67.85 33.20
CA ARG A 7 19.21 -67.55 31.76
C ARG A 7 17.85 -66.99 31.36
N LEU A 8 17.85 -65.75 30.88
CA LEU A 8 16.67 -65.11 30.30
C LEU A 8 16.20 -65.96 29.10
N THR A 9 14.91 -66.19 29.01
CA THR A 9 14.29 -66.87 27.87
C THR A 9 14.40 -66.01 26.61
N GLU A 10 14.37 -66.62 25.42
CA GLU A 10 14.49 -65.88 24.15
C GLU A 10 13.43 -64.77 24.02
N ALA A 11 12.22 -65.02 24.52
CA ALA A 11 11.15 -64.03 24.59
C ALA A 11 11.48 -62.84 25.52
N GLU A 12 12.04 -63.09 26.71
CA GLU A 12 12.49 -62.04 27.64
C GLU A 12 13.64 -61.21 27.04
N THR A 13 14.59 -61.84 26.34
CA THR A 13 15.69 -61.12 25.68
C THR A 13 15.23 -60.24 24.51
N LYS A 14 14.23 -60.71 23.74
CA LYS A 14 13.60 -59.94 22.67
C LYS A 14 12.83 -58.74 23.24
N GLY A 15 12.04 -58.96 24.29
CA GLY A 15 11.31 -57.88 24.99
C GLY A 15 12.23 -56.81 25.56
N LEU A 16 13.36 -57.19 26.17
CA LEU A 16 14.36 -56.25 26.68
C LEU A 16 15.06 -55.45 25.58
N ARG A 17 15.29 -56.05 24.40
CA ARG A 17 15.86 -55.35 23.25
C ARG A 17 14.87 -54.33 22.69
N THR A 18 13.62 -54.73 22.48
CA THR A 18 12.55 -53.83 22.03
C THR A 18 12.32 -52.68 23.01
N ALA A 19 12.32 -52.95 24.33
CA ALA A 19 12.20 -51.92 25.35
C ALA A 19 13.36 -50.91 25.32
N LYS A 20 14.61 -51.37 25.13
CA LYS A 20 15.77 -50.49 24.98
C LYS A 20 15.74 -49.65 23.70
N GLU A 21 15.26 -50.22 22.59
CA GLU A 21 15.07 -49.48 21.34
C GLU A 21 13.98 -48.39 21.48
N LEU A 22 12.87 -48.71 22.14
CA LEU A 22 11.79 -47.76 22.47
C LEU A 22 12.27 -46.64 23.42
N GLU A 23 13.05 -46.99 24.45
CA GLU A 23 13.66 -46.02 25.37
C GLU A 23 14.62 -45.06 24.63
N GLY A 24 15.42 -45.58 23.69
CA GLY A 24 16.28 -44.76 22.84
C GLY A 24 15.48 -43.79 21.94
N HIS A 25 14.37 -44.22 21.36
CA HIS A 25 13.49 -43.34 20.59
C HIS A 25 12.80 -42.26 21.45
N LEU A 26 12.38 -42.62 22.67
CA LEU A 26 11.78 -41.68 23.62
C LEU A 26 12.76 -40.57 24.04
N ILE A 27 14.01 -40.92 24.36
CA ILE A 27 15.06 -39.95 24.73
C ILE A 27 15.35 -38.97 23.59
N TRP A 28 15.36 -39.47 22.35
CA TRP A 28 15.56 -38.61 21.17
C TRP A 28 14.37 -37.67 20.93
N LEU A 29 13.12 -38.18 21.04
CA LEU A 29 11.92 -37.35 20.95
C LEU A 29 11.85 -36.29 22.04
N ASP A 30 12.25 -36.60 23.27
CA ASP A 30 12.28 -35.65 24.38
C ASP A 30 13.26 -34.49 24.15
N THR A 31 14.30 -34.70 23.35
CA THR A 31 15.27 -33.66 22.99
C THR A 31 14.85 -32.87 21.75
N PHE A 32 14.29 -33.54 20.75
CA PHE A 32 13.91 -32.91 19.47
C PHE A 32 12.59 -32.13 19.55
N THR A 33 11.59 -32.65 20.27
CA THR A 33 10.23 -32.09 20.29
C THR A 33 10.19 -30.66 20.86
N PRO A 34 10.83 -30.36 22.02
CA PRO A 34 10.83 -28.99 22.54
C PRO A 34 11.59 -28.02 21.63
N ALA A 35 12.67 -28.48 20.99
CA ALA A 35 13.44 -27.65 20.06
C ALA A 35 12.61 -27.29 18.81
N ALA A 36 11.92 -28.27 18.22
CA ALA A 36 11.04 -28.05 17.08
C ALA A 36 9.87 -27.12 17.42
N LEU A 37 9.21 -27.33 18.58
CA LEU A 37 8.16 -26.43 19.06
C LEU A 37 8.66 -25.01 19.33
N GLY A 38 9.89 -24.87 19.83
CA GLY A 38 10.53 -23.57 20.04
C GLY A 38 10.72 -22.81 18.74
N VAL A 39 11.23 -23.48 17.70
CA VAL A 39 11.40 -22.87 16.36
C VAL A 39 10.05 -22.45 15.78
N LEU A 40 9.02 -23.30 15.86
CA LEU A 40 7.67 -22.98 15.38
C LEU A 40 7.04 -21.80 16.14
N ALA A 41 7.22 -21.75 17.46
CA ALA A 41 6.73 -20.66 18.29
C ALA A 41 7.42 -19.33 17.94
N ILE A 42 8.74 -19.33 17.74
CA ILE A 42 9.50 -18.14 17.32
C ILE A 42 9.03 -17.67 15.94
N ALA A 43 8.90 -18.57 14.98
CA ALA A 43 8.41 -18.23 13.64
C ALA A 43 7.00 -17.60 13.70
N SER A 44 6.11 -18.17 14.52
CA SER A 44 4.77 -17.60 14.75
C SER A 44 4.82 -16.24 15.43
N GLY A 45 5.73 -16.05 16.40
CA GLY A 45 5.95 -14.78 17.08
C GLY A 45 6.37 -13.67 16.13
N ILE A 46 7.27 -13.96 15.19
CA ILE A 46 7.70 -13.00 14.15
C ILE A 46 6.50 -12.55 13.32
N TYR A 47 5.67 -13.49 12.85
CA TYR A 47 4.47 -13.14 12.09
C TYR A 47 3.42 -12.37 12.89
N THR A 48 3.25 -12.69 14.18
CA THR A 48 2.37 -11.94 15.08
C THR A 48 2.87 -10.51 15.27
N TYR A 49 4.18 -10.33 15.45
CA TYR A 49 4.78 -9.00 15.57
C TYR A 49 4.48 -8.18 14.32
N LEU A 50 4.77 -8.71 13.13
CA LEU A 50 4.54 -8.03 11.85
C LEU A 50 3.07 -7.65 11.64
N GLY A 51 2.14 -8.55 11.96
CA GLY A 51 0.71 -8.28 11.82
C GLY A 51 0.14 -7.29 12.84
N VAL A 52 0.64 -7.28 14.08
CA VAL A 52 0.21 -6.30 15.09
C VAL A 52 0.86 -4.93 14.81
N SER A 53 2.13 -4.89 14.40
CA SER A 53 2.81 -3.63 14.10
C SER A 53 2.17 -2.88 12.94
N SER A 54 1.70 -3.58 11.90
CA SER A 54 1.01 -2.96 10.77
C SER A 54 -0.37 -2.39 11.15
N LEU A 55 -1.00 -2.89 12.21
CA LEU A 55 -2.30 -2.40 12.68
C LEU A 55 -2.18 -1.17 13.59
N LEU A 56 -1.02 -0.92 14.18
CA LEU A 56 -0.82 0.08 15.22
C LEU A 56 0.11 1.23 14.77
N GLU A 57 0.35 1.36 13.48
CA GLU A 57 1.43 2.17 12.88
C GLU A 57 1.35 3.68 13.25
N ASP A 58 0.19 4.18 13.70
CA ASP A 58 -0.03 5.60 14.03
C ASP A 58 0.29 6.05 15.48
N THR A 59 0.69 5.14 16.39
CA THR A 59 0.80 5.47 17.85
C THR A 59 2.22 5.56 18.43
N GLY A 60 3.26 5.58 17.58
CA GLY A 60 4.65 5.81 18.01
C GLY A 60 5.24 4.67 18.86
N ALA A 61 6.06 4.99 19.88
CA ALA A 61 6.77 3.97 20.68
C ALA A 61 5.84 2.95 21.39
N MET A 62 4.59 3.34 21.67
CA MET A 62 3.62 2.48 22.37
C MET A 62 3.18 1.29 21.51
N SER A 63 3.05 1.46 20.19
CA SER A 63 2.70 0.36 19.28
C SER A 63 3.79 -0.68 19.16
N PHE A 64 5.06 -0.24 19.16
CA PHE A 64 6.21 -1.14 19.17
C PHE A 64 6.20 -2.05 20.40
N PHE A 65 6.07 -1.47 21.61
CA PHE A 65 6.03 -2.27 22.83
C PHE A 65 4.81 -3.19 22.88
N ALA A 66 3.66 -2.75 22.38
CA ALA A 66 2.47 -3.59 22.25
C ALA A 66 2.71 -4.77 21.31
N ALA A 67 3.26 -4.55 20.11
CA ALA A 67 3.55 -5.60 19.14
C ALA A 67 4.55 -6.63 19.69
N VAL A 68 5.60 -6.17 20.39
CA VAL A 68 6.57 -7.06 21.06
C VAL A 68 5.88 -7.88 22.16
N ALA A 69 5.07 -7.25 23.01
CA ALA A 69 4.36 -7.94 24.08
C ALA A 69 3.41 -9.01 23.54
N TYR A 70 2.63 -8.71 22.50
CA TYR A 70 1.76 -9.69 21.84
C TYR A 70 2.55 -10.83 21.20
N SER A 71 3.64 -10.53 20.50
CA SER A 71 4.52 -11.54 19.89
C SER A 71 5.09 -12.51 20.91
N VAL A 72 5.60 -12.01 22.03
CA VAL A 72 6.11 -12.84 23.14
C VAL A 72 4.99 -13.66 23.75
N ALA A 73 3.83 -13.05 24.04
CA ALA A 73 2.70 -13.76 24.64
C ALA A 73 2.19 -14.91 23.74
N VAL A 74 2.06 -14.68 22.44
CA VAL A 74 1.63 -15.69 21.47
C VAL A 74 2.67 -16.80 21.33
N SER A 75 3.96 -16.46 21.23
CA SER A 75 5.04 -17.44 21.14
C SER A 75 5.06 -18.38 22.35
N VAL A 76 5.00 -17.81 23.56
CA VAL A 76 4.94 -18.58 24.80
C VAL A 76 3.65 -19.42 24.86
N GLY A 77 2.52 -18.84 24.48
CA GLY A 77 1.23 -19.52 24.46
C GLY A 77 1.22 -20.76 23.56
N ILE A 78 1.68 -20.64 22.32
CA ILE A 78 1.78 -21.75 21.36
C ILE A 78 2.75 -22.81 21.88
N PHE A 79 3.93 -22.40 22.34
CA PHE A 79 4.94 -23.31 22.87
C PHE A 79 4.40 -24.13 24.04
N VAL A 80 3.80 -23.47 25.04
CA VAL A 80 3.24 -24.12 26.23
C VAL A 80 2.06 -25.01 25.87
N PHE A 81 1.15 -24.52 25.02
CA PHE A 81 -0.03 -25.28 24.58
C PHE A 81 0.36 -26.62 23.94
N TRP A 82 1.24 -26.60 22.94
CA TRP A 82 1.67 -27.83 22.26
C TRP A 82 2.55 -28.70 23.14
N SER A 83 3.42 -28.10 23.96
CA SER A 83 4.24 -28.86 24.92
C SER A 83 3.36 -29.61 25.92
N TYR A 84 2.29 -28.98 26.41
CA TYR A 84 1.38 -29.62 27.36
C TYR A 84 0.50 -30.68 26.69
N LEU A 85 0.00 -30.41 25.48
CA LEU A 85 -0.77 -31.38 24.70
C LEU A 85 0.01 -32.67 24.44
N LEU A 86 1.26 -32.55 23.98
CA LEU A 86 2.12 -33.70 23.69
C LEU A 86 2.51 -34.48 24.96
N ARG A 87 2.65 -33.79 26.10
CA ARG A 87 2.90 -34.43 27.40
C ARG A 87 1.67 -35.15 27.96
N LEU A 88 0.47 -34.62 27.72
CA LEU A 88 -0.77 -35.22 28.20
C LEU A 88 -1.22 -36.42 27.37
N LEU A 89 -0.95 -36.43 26.06
CA LEU A 89 -1.30 -37.53 25.15
C LEU A 89 -0.98 -38.94 25.69
N PRO A 90 0.26 -39.25 26.11
CA PRO A 90 0.62 -40.58 26.61
C PRO A 90 -0.02 -40.92 27.97
N SER A 91 -0.48 -39.93 28.73
CA SER A 91 -1.12 -40.13 30.03
C SER A 91 -2.60 -40.51 29.94
N MET A 92 -3.23 -40.35 28.77
CA MET A 92 -4.64 -40.64 28.55
C MET A 92 -4.87 -42.15 28.42
N ARG A 93 -5.46 -42.75 29.45
CA ARG A 93 -5.80 -44.19 29.50
C ARG A 93 -7.29 -44.48 29.33
N SER A 94 -8.15 -43.45 29.28
CA SER A 94 -9.60 -43.58 29.13
C SER A 94 -10.10 -42.94 27.84
N ALA A 95 -11.21 -43.47 27.30
CA ALA A 95 -11.86 -42.92 26.11
C ALA A 95 -12.34 -41.48 26.33
N SER A 96 -12.82 -41.15 27.55
CA SER A 96 -13.24 -39.78 27.90
C SER A 96 -12.08 -38.79 27.91
N GLY A 97 -10.91 -39.19 28.41
CA GLY A 97 -9.70 -38.36 28.39
C GLY A 97 -9.21 -38.08 26.98
N PHE A 98 -9.26 -39.09 26.10
CA PHE A 98 -8.91 -38.94 24.69
C PHE A 98 -9.86 -37.99 23.95
N ILE A 99 -11.17 -38.09 24.18
CA ILE A 99 -12.17 -37.16 23.62
C ILE A 99 -11.91 -35.74 24.12
N GLY A 100 -11.71 -35.55 25.43
CA GLY A 100 -11.43 -34.23 26.00
C GLY A 100 -10.16 -33.58 25.42
N LEU A 101 -9.09 -34.38 25.26
CA LEU A 101 -7.85 -33.91 24.66
C LEU A 101 -8.00 -33.58 23.17
N THR A 102 -8.79 -34.37 22.43
CA THR A 102 -9.10 -34.11 21.00
C THR A 102 -9.89 -32.81 20.84
N VAL A 103 -10.92 -32.60 21.68
CA VAL A 103 -11.71 -31.35 21.67
C VAL A 103 -10.83 -30.15 22.03
N SER A 104 -10.00 -30.26 23.07
CA SER A 104 -9.06 -29.19 23.44
C SER A 104 -8.07 -28.88 22.32
N THR A 105 -7.56 -29.90 21.62
CA THR A 105 -6.67 -29.74 20.46
C THR A 105 -7.38 -28.98 19.34
N LEU A 106 -8.60 -29.37 19.00
CA LEU A 106 -9.40 -28.71 17.96
C LEU A 106 -9.70 -27.25 18.32
N VAL A 107 -10.20 -26.99 19.53
CA VAL A 107 -10.52 -25.63 20.00
C VAL A 107 -9.27 -24.76 20.04
N GLY A 108 -8.17 -25.26 20.60
CA GLY A 108 -6.91 -24.51 20.66
C GLY A 108 -6.33 -24.24 19.28
N SER A 109 -6.40 -25.20 18.35
CA SER A 109 -5.96 -25.01 16.96
C SER A 109 -6.80 -23.97 16.24
N LEU A 110 -8.13 -24.00 16.41
CA LEU A 110 -9.05 -23.01 15.84
C LEU A 110 -8.78 -21.61 16.41
N ALA A 111 -8.52 -21.49 17.72
CA ALA A 111 -8.18 -20.22 18.34
C ALA A 111 -6.87 -19.62 17.80
N ILE A 112 -5.84 -20.45 17.62
CA ILE A 112 -4.55 -20.03 17.02
C ILE A 112 -4.75 -19.58 15.57
N ILE A 113 -5.51 -20.33 14.77
CA ILE A 113 -5.81 -19.99 13.36
C ILE A 113 -6.60 -18.69 13.30
N ALA A 114 -7.63 -18.51 14.13
CA ALA A 114 -8.48 -17.32 14.13
C ALA A 114 -7.69 -16.04 14.47
N MET A 115 -6.84 -16.08 15.52
CA MET A 115 -5.97 -14.95 15.85
C MET A 115 -4.93 -14.69 14.74
N SER A 116 -4.34 -15.74 14.17
CA SER A 116 -3.32 -15.60 13.11
C SER A 116 -3.91 -15.11 11.79
N SER A 117 -5.16 -15.47 11.47
CA SER A 117 -5.82 -15.12 10.20
C SER A 117 -6.01 -13.61 10.04
N TRP A 118 -6.55 -12.94 11.07
CA TRP A 118 -6.74 -11.48 11.02
C TRP A 118 -5.41 -10.73 10.96
N LEU A 119 -4.41 -11.15 11.75
CA LEU A 119 -3.09 -10.50 11.80
C LEU A 119 -2.31 -10.67 10.49
N ASN A 120 -2.33 -11.87 9.90
CA ASN A 120 -1.68 -12.15 8.63
C ASN A 120 -2.39 -11.42 7.47
N ALA A 121 -3.73 -11.41 7.46
CA ALA A 121 -4.51 -10.67 6.48
C ALA A 121 -4.27 -9.15 6.57
N ALA A 122 -4.17 -8.59 7.77
CA ALA A 122 -3.87 -7.17 7.95
C ALA A 122 -2.48 -6.79 7.41
N ALA A 123 -1.46 -7.63 7.66
CA ALA A 123 -0.11 -7.39 7.17
C ALA A 123 -0.01 -7.41 5.62
N LEU A 124 -0.63 -8.41 4.98
CA LEU A 124 -0.58 -8.59 3.53
C LEU A 124 -1.56 -7.69 2.78
N ALA A 125 -2.80 -7.58 3.25
CA ALA A 125 -3.82 -6.80 2.55
C ALA A 125 -3.62 -5.30 2.74
N GLY A 126 -3.11 -4.84 3.90
CA GLY A 126 -2.88 -3.42 4.15
C GLY A 126 -1.83 -2.82 3.21
N SER A 127 -0.64 -3.42 3.15
CA SER A 127 0.47 -2.93 2.32
C SER A 127 0.19 -3.04 0.81
N ALA A 128 -0.33 -4.18 0.36
CA ALA A 128 -0.68 -4.39 -1.05
C ALA A 128 -1.85 -3.50 -1.52
N ALA A 129 -2.86 -3.27 -0.67
CA ALA A 129 -3.96 -2.38 -1.02
C ALA A 129 -3.50 -0.92 -1.13
N VAL A 130 -2.60 -0.47 -0.26
CA VAL A 130 -2.02 0.88 -0.35
C VAL A 130 -1.17 1.03 -1.61
N GLU A 131 -0.30 0.08 -1.93
CA GLU A 131 0.51 0.11 -3.15
C GLU A 131 -0.37 0.18 -4.41
N GLN A 132 -1.39 -0.68 -4.49
CA GLN A 132 -2.35 -0.67 -5.60
C GLN A 132 -3.13 0.65 -5.66
N HIS A 133 -3.57 1.18 -4.51
CA HIS A 133 -4.32 2.43 -4.47
C HIS A 133 -3.46 3.62 -4.88
N LEU A 134 -2.19 3.68 -4.47
CA LEU A 134 -1.24 4.70 -4.89
C LEU A 134 -0.98 4.63 -6.39
N GLU A 135 -0.78 3.42 -6.93
CA GLU A 135 -0.56 3.23 -8.36
C GLU A 135 -1.77 3.70 -9.19
N LEU A 136 -2.98 3.31 -8.80
CA LEU A 136 -4.21 3.75 -9.45
C LEU A 136 -4.38 5.27 -9.35
N THR A 137 -4.17 5.83 -8.16
CA THR A 137 -4.30 7.28 -7.92
C THR A 137 -3.33 8.09 -8.78
N VAL A 138 -2.06 7.65 -8.89
CA VAL A 138 -1.06 8.32 -9.73
C VAL A 138 -1.45 8.26 -11.21
N ARG A 139 -1.93 7.12 -11.69
CA ARG A 139 -2.40 6.96 -13.07
C ARG A 139 -3.61 7.84 -13.38
N ASP A 140 -4.57 7.92 -12.46
CA ASP A 140 -5.77 8.75 -12.60
C ASP A 140 -5.39 10.24 -12.65
N TYR A 141 -4.49 10.70 -11.77
CA TYR A 141 -4.01 12.08 -11.80
C TYR A 141 -3.17 12.40 -13.04
N GLN A 142 -2.35 11.45 -13.52
CA GLN A 142 -1.64 11.64 -14.78
C GLN A 142 -2.62 11.80 -15.96
N THR A 143 -3.61 10.92 -16.05
CA THR A 143 -4.64 10.99 -17.10
C THR A 143 -5.42 12.30 -17.04
N ALA A 144 -5.80 12.74 -15.83
CA ALA A 144 -6.50 14.00 -15.64
C ALA A 144 -5.64 15.21 -16.00
N LEU A 145 -4.34 15.20 -15.66
CA LEU A 145 -3.40 16.27 -16.00
C LEU A 145 -3.19 16.38 -17.52
N GLU A 146 -2.98 15.24 -18.20
CA GLU A 146 -2.85 15.18 -19.65
C GLU A 146 -4.13 15.68 -20.34
N GLN A 147 -5.29 15.21 -19.90
CA GLN A 147 -6.57 15.66 -20.44
C GLN A 147 -6.81 17.15 -20.24
N ALA A 148 -6.50 17.70 -19.06
CA ALA A 148 -6.63 19.12 -18.78
C ALA A 148 -5.68 19.96 -19.65
N HIS A 149 -4.45 19.46 -19.87
CA HIS A 149 -3.48 20.13 -20.74
C HIS A 149 -3.92 20.12 -22.21
N ASP A 150 -4.43 19.01 -22.71
CA ASP A 150 -4.97 18.91 -24.08
C ASP A 150 -6.13 19.88 -24.31
N ILE A 151 -7.05 19.98 -23.34
CA ILE A 151 -8.14 20.97 -23.38
C ILE A 151 -7.56 22.38 -23.42
N ALA A 152 -6.55 22.68 -22.61
CA ALA A 152 -5.92 24.00 -22.58
C ALA A 152 -5.21 24.35 -23.91
N LEU A 153 -4.53 23.39 -24.54
CA LEU A 153 -3.94 23.56 -25.87
C LEU A 153 -5.00 23.80 -26.95
N SER A 154 -6.15 23.13 -26.86
CA SER A 154 -7.29 23.38 -27.76
C SER A 154 -7.84 24.80 -27.59
N ALA A 155 -7.89 25.32 -26.36
CA ALA A 155 -8.28 26.70 -26.07
C ALA A 155 -7.27 27.72 -26.64
N GLN A 156 -5.97 27.40 -26.66
CA GLN A 156 -4.97 28.26 -27.31
C GLN A 156 -5.15 28.29 -28.84
N ALA A 157 -5.66 27.22 -29.46
CA ALA A 157 -5.99 27.23 -30.88
C ALA A 157 -7.11 28.24 -31.20
N LEU A 158 -8.08 28.40 -30.29
CA LEU A 158 -9.12 29.44 -30.38
C LEU A 158 -8.53 30.85 -30.34
N GLY A 159 -7.45 31.10 -29.60
CA GLY A 159 -6.75 32.40 -29.62
C GLY A 159 -6.28 32.80 -31.03
N ARG A 160 -5.74 31.84 -31.79
CA ARG A 160 -5.37 32.06 -33.22
C ARG A 160 -6.58 32.30 -34.11
N GLU A 161 -7.74 31.76 -33.76
CA GLU A 161 -9.00 32.03 -34.47
C GLU A 161 -9.54 33.42 -34.16
N VAL A 162 -9.48 33.85 -32.90
CA VAL A 162 -9.84 35.20 -32.46
C VAL A 162 -8.99 36.25 -33.19
N ARG A 163 -7.66 36.04 -33.27
CA ARG A 163 -6.77 36.91 -34.04
C ARG A 163 -7.16 37.01 -35.51
N ARG A 164 -7.40 35.88 -36.16
CA ARG A 164 -7.85 35.83 -37.57
C ARG A 164 -9.19 36.55 -37.77
N ALA A 165 -10.13 36.37 -36.85
CA ALA A 165 -11.41 37.07 -36.89
C ALA A 165 -11.22 38.59 -36.72
N ARG A 166 -10.38 39.03 -35.77
CA ARG A 166 -10.04 40.44 -35.53
C ARG A 166 -9.50 41.09 -36.81
N GLU A 167 -8.53 40.46 -37.45
CA GLU A 167 -7.94 40.94 -38.72
C GLU A 167 -8.97 41.02 -39.85
N ALA A 168 -9.89 40.05 -39.93
CA ALA A 168 -10.96 40.08 -40.91
C ALA A 168 -11.95 41.24 -40.67
N PHE A 169 -12.34 41.49 -39.41
CA PHE A 169 -13.20 42.63 -39.05
C PHE A 169 -12.53 43.98 -39.31
N GLU A 170 -11.21 44.06 -39.07
CA GLU A 170 -10.41 45.25 -39.37
C GLU A 170 -10.36 45.54 -40.87
N ALA A 171 -10.15 44.50 -41.69
CA ALA A 171 -10.19 44.61 -43.15
C ALA A 171 -11.59 45.02 -43.67
N LEU A 172 -12.65 44.45 -43.10
CA LEU A 172 -14.03 44.84 -43.44
C LEU A 172 -14.32 46.30 -43.07
N ALA A 173 -13.83 46.79 -41.92
CA ALA A 173 -13.98 48.18 -41.53
C ALA A 173 -13.29 49.12 -42.53
N GLU A 174 -12.12 48.73 -43.03
CA GLU A 174 -11.39 49.52 -44.02
C GLU A 174 -12.10 49.55 -45.39
N GLN A 175 -12.70 48.43 -45.82
CA GLN A 175 -13.54 48.37 -47.03
C GLN A 175 -14.85 49.19 -46.90
N GLU A 176 -15.45 49.23 -45.71
CA GLU A 176 -16.61 50.10 -45.44
C GLU A 176 -16.21 51.58 -45.52
N ARG A 177 -15.00 51.92 -45.02
CA ARG A 177 -14.46 53.29 -45.09
C ARG A 177 -14.23 53.74 -46.54
N SER A 178 -13.75 52.85 -47.41
CA SER A 178 -13.57 53.12 -48.85
C SER A 178 -14.89 53.11 -49.65
N GLY A 179 -15.95 52.55 -49.08
CA GLY A 179 -17.27 52.40 -49.73
C GLY A 179 -17.39 51.16 -50.61
N GLU A 180 -16.38 50.28 -50.60
CA GLU A 180 -16.38 49.02 -51.34
C GLU A 180 -17.33 47.97 -50.74
N LEU A 181 -17.63 48.09 -49.45
CA LEU A 181 -18.48 47.12 -48.75
C LEU A 181 -19.98 47.45 -48.87
N SER A 182 -20.41 48.67 -48.51
CA SER A 182 -21.83 49.09 -48.56
C SER A 182 -22.24 49.86 -49.83
N GLY A 183 -21.30 50.16 -50.72
CA GLY A 183 -21.51 51.02 -51.89
C GLY A 183 -21.52 52.52 -51.58
N THR A 184 -21.36 52.90 -50.31
CA THR A 184 -21.22 54.29 -49.87
C THR A 184 -20.01 54.44 -48.95
N ALA A 185 -19.06 55.30 -49.32
CA ALA A 185 -17.87 55.54 -48.51
C ALA A 185 -18.20 56.33 -47.24
N GLY A 186 -17.72 55.88 -46.08
CA GLY A 186 -17.76 56.69 -44.86
C GLY A 186 -17.65 55.93 -43.55
N GLN A 187 -17.54 56.69 -42.45
CA GLN A 187 -17.48 56.16 -41.08
C GLN A 187 -18.90 56.07 -40.47
N GLY A 188 -19.78 55.37 -41.19
CA GLY A 188 -21.19 55.19 -40.83
C GLY A 188 -21.41 54.27 -39.62
N ALA A 189 -22.67 53.86 -39.41
CA ALA A 189 -23.03 52.95 -38.32
C ALA A 189 -22.32 51.59 -38.44
N VAL A 190 -22.22 51.04 -39.66
CA VAL A 190 -21.55 49.75 -39.93
C VAL A 190 -20.07 49.81 -39.57
N TYR A 191 -19.35 50.83 -40.04
CA TYR A 191 -17.94 51.06 -39.70
C TYR A 191 -17.71 51.08 -38.17
N ARG A 192 -18.55 51.80 -37.42
CA ARG A 192 -18.44 51.88 -35.96
C ARG A 192 -18.65 50.53 -35.28
N ILE A 193 -19.61 49.72 -35.74
CA ILE A 193 -19.84 48.37 -35.21
C ILE A 193 -18.64 47.46 -35.50
N LEU A 194 -18.10 47.50 -36.74
CA LEU A 194 -16.92 46.69 -37.10
C LEU A 194 -15.70 47.06 -36.26
N ARG A 195 -15.47 48.37 -36.02
CA ARG A 195 -14.43 48.87 -35.12
C ARG A 195 -14.64 48.41 -33.68
N GLN A 196 -15.86 48.54 -33.15
CA GLN A 196 -16.20 48.06 -31.82
C GLN A 196 -15.93 46.55 -31.68
N LYS A 197 -16.32 45.73 -32.66
CA LYS A 197 -16.04 44.29 -32.64
C LYS A 197 -14.56 43.96 -32.76
N THR A 198 -13.80 44.74 -33.51
CA THR A 198 -12.34 44.61 -33.57
C THR A 198 -11.71 44.84 -32.19
N GLU A 199 -12.15 45.87 -31.48
CA GLU A 199 -11.66 46.20 -30.12
C GLU A 199 -12.06 45.14 -29.09
N GLU A 200 -13.30 44.63 -29.16
CA GLU A 200 -13.75 43.50 -28.32
C GLU A 200 -12.90 42.25 -28.55
N LEU A 201 -12.61 41.89 -29.81
CA LEU A 201 -11.77 40.74 -30.15
C LEU A 201 -10.32 40.94 -29.74
N GLN A 202 -9.79 42.16 -29.82
CA GLN A 202 -8.44 42.50 -29.35
C GLN A 202 -8.31 42.33 -27.83
N SER A 203 -9.32 42.74 -27.08
CA SER A 203 -9.36 42.54 -25.62
C SER A 203 -9.42 41.05 -25.26
N LEU A 204 -10.21 40.26 -26.02
CA LEU A 204 -10.27 38.81 -25.82
C LEU A 204 -8.94 38.13 -26.17
N GLU A 205 -8.28 38.54 -27.26
CA GLU A 205 -6.96 38.05 -27.65
C GLU A 205 -5.93 38.26 -26.53
N ALA A 206 -5.86 39.47 -25.97
CA ALA A 206 -4.95 39.79 -24.87
C ALA A 206 -5.21 38.93 -23.63
N GLN A 207 -6.47 38.71 -23.27
CA GLN A 207 -6.84 37.86 -22.14
C GLN A 207 -6.42 36.40 -22.35
N ILE A 208 -6.55 35.87 -23.58
CA ILE A 208 -6.12 34.50 -23.89
C ILE A 208 -4.59 34.39 -23.81
N ASP A 209 -3.87 35.36 -24.35
CA ASP A 209 -2.40 35.38 -24.33
C ASP A 209 -1.84 35.47 -22.90
N GLU A 210 -2.52 36.20 -22.00
CA GLU A 210 -2.15 36.28 -20.57
C GLU A 210 -2.29 34.94 -19.83
N GLN A 211 -3.21 34.05 -20.23
CA GLN A 211 -3.41 32.74 -19.59
C GLN A 211 -2.37 31.70 -20.01
N GLN A 212 -1.74 31.87 -21.17
CA GLN A 212 -0.81 30.90 -21.73
C GLN A 212 0.39 30.54 -20.82
N PRO A 213 1.12 31.50 -20.23
CA PRO A 213 2.20 31.17 -19.30
C PRO A 213 1.70 30.50 -18.01
N LEU A 214 0.49 30.82 -17.54
CA LEU A 214 -0.11 30.22 -16.35
C LEU A 214 -0.43 28.73 -16.56
N ILE A 215 -0.96 28.40 -17.74
CA ILE A 215 -1.23 27.00 -18.14
C ILE A 215 0.07 26.19 -18.19
N GLY A 216 1.13 26.75 -18.78
CA GLY A 216 2.44 26.09 -18.85
C GLY A 216 3.02 25.81 -17.47
N PHE A 217 3.03 26.83 -16.60
CA PHE A 217 3.51 26.69 -15.23
C PHE A 217 2.71 25.65 -14.42
N ALA A 218 1.38 25.65 -14.56
CA ALA A 218 0.53 24.68 -13.87
C ALA A 218 0.80 23.24 -14.34
N PHE A 219 1.04 23.03 -15.64
CA PHE A 219 1.37 21.72 -16.18
C PHE A 219 2.74 21.21 -15.69
N GLU A 220 3.76 22.08 -15.64
CA GLU A 220 5.08 21.74 -15.09
C GLU A 220 4.99 21.37 -13.61
N GLN A 221 4.30 22.18 -12.82
CA GLN A 221 4.07 21.91 -11.40
C GLN A 221 3.32 20.59 -11.18
N GLY A 222 2.29 20.30 -11.99
CA GLY A 222 1.57 19.04 -11.96
C GLY A 222 2.48 17.84 -12.23
N ASN A 223 3.37 17.94 -13.22
CA ASN A 223 4.35 16.90 -13.53
C ASN A 223 5.36 16.67 -12.41
N GLU A 224 5.81 17.74 -11.74
CA GLU A 224 6.71 17.65 -10.58
C GLU A 224 6.03 16.93 -9.40
N ILE A 225 4.77 17.27 -9.10
CA ILE A 225 3.98 16.60 -8.07
C ILE A 225 3.79 15.12 -8.42
N LEU A 226 3.39 14.80 -9.65
CA LEU A 226 3.27 13.41 -10.11
C LEU A 226 4.60 12.65 -10.08
N GLY A 227 5.72 13.33 -10.33
CA GLY A 227 7.06 12.77 -10.18
C GLY A 227 7.33 12.34 -8.74
N ARG A 228 7.01 13.20 -7.77
CA ARG A 228 7.11 12.89 -6.33
C ARG A 228 6.18 11.76 -5.93
N MET A 229 4.94 11.73 -6.41
CA MET A 229 4.00 10.65 -6.09
C MET A 229 4.48 9.30 -6.64
N ARG A 230 5.01 9.26 -7.87
CA ARG A 230 5.63 8.05 -8.44
C ARG A 230 6.82 7.55 -7.61
N ALA A 231 7.64 8.48 -7.08
CA ALA A 231 8.75 8.10 -6.22
C ALA A 231 8.28 7.42 -4.91
N LEU A 232 7.11 7.81 -4.39
CA LEU A 232 6.50 7.17 -3.22
C LEU A 232 5.97 5.76 -3.52
N THR A 233 5.48 5.50 -4.73
CA THR A 233 5.05 4.15 -5.15
C THR A 233 6.22 3.17 -5.28
N VAL A 234 7.41 3.65 -5.65
CA VAL A 234 8.59 2.81 -5.93
C VAL A 234 9.48 2.61 -4.69
N ALA A 235 9.35 3.44 -3.65
CA ALA A 235 10.18 3.35 -2.45
C ALA A 235 9.61 2.34 -1.44
N PRO A 236 10.34 1.25 -1.10
CA PRO A 236 9.97 0.39 0.01
C PRO A 236 10.49 1.02 1.31
N GLY A 237 9.69 1.87 1.96
CA GLY A 237 10.08 2.43 3.27
C GLY A 237 9.16 3.52 3.81
N PRO A 238 9.14 3.71 5.14
CA PRO A 238 8.18 4.56 5.85
C PRO A 238 8.25 6.01 5.37
N VAL A 239 7.07 6.59 5.14
CA VAL A 239 6.89 7.93 4.59
C VAL A 239 7.35 8.97 5.63
N GLY A 240 8.64 9.28 5.60
CA GLY A 240 9.19 10.41 6.34
C GLY A 240 8.71 11.72 5.71
N ILE A 241 8.02 12.53 6.51
CA ILE A 241 7.61 13.89 6.16
C ILE A 241 8.83 14.64 5.61
N VAL A 242 8.82 14.94 4.31
CA VAL A 242 9.82 15.81 3.70
C VAL A 242 9.61 17.21 4.29
N PRO A 243 10.55 17.79 5.05
CA PRO A 243 10.40 19.16 5.53
C PRO A 243 10.39 20.11 4.33
N PRO A 244 9.66 21.23 4.40
CA PRO A 244 9.61 22.18 3.30
C PRO A 244 11.03 22.65 2.97
N ALA A 245 11.39 22.53 1.69
CA ALA A 245 12.62 23.11 1.16
C ALA A 245 12.64 24.60 1.52
N ASN A 246 13.64 25.01 2.28
CA ASN A 246 13.84 26.38 2.72
C ASN A 246 13.77 27.32 1.52
N LEU A 247 12.78 28.19 1.57
CA LEU A 247 12.70 29.45 0.86
C LEU A 247 13.80 30.36 1.45
N LEU A 248 15.02 30.24 0.94
CA LEU A 248 16.09 31.22 1.15
C LEU A 248 16.77 31.52 -0.19
N MET A 249 16.03 32.21 -1.04
CA MET A 249 16.60 33.25 -1.89
C MET A 249 16.27 34.58 -1.19
N PHE A 250 17.28 35.38 -0.86
CA PHE A 250 17.33 36.86 -0.87
C PHE A 250 18.35 37.41 0.14
N GLY A 251 19.50 37.84 -0.37
CA GLY A 251 20.07 39.15 -0.05
C GLY A 251 21.03 39.30 1.13
N GLN A 252 22.22 39.80 0.78
CA GLN A 252 23.33 40.37 1.59
C GLN A 252 24.40 39.37 2.03
#